data_AF-A0AA37NKQ6-F1
#
_entry.id   AF-A0AA37NKQ6-F1
#
_cell.length_a   1.000
_cell.length_b   1.000
_cell.length_c   1.000
_cell.angle_alpha   90.00
_cell.angle_beta   90.00
_cell.angle_gamma   90.00
#
_symmetry.space_group_name_H-M   'P 1'
#
loop_
_entity.id
_entity.type
_entity.pdbx_description
1 polymer ?
#
loop_
_entity_poly.entity_id
_entity_poly.type
_entity_poly.pdbx_seq_one_letter_code
_entity_poly.pdbx_strand_id
1 'polypeptide(L)'
;MTYKYRYIRRELYEANPAKRLKSFRSPSEMSRLIRWPLWVMGIGGICLTVYLLWLLFTMPQSPLVPVLSVIVLFLSLAASFSREKLFYHLPAREKELAEQQRDYIEYLAGIRAVLIKHGIDGSEKLRKLKAECETLLKAREEKYARFHRVIIDMLISVPVAALITGLIYQDSGVVPVATASVLLLGLLVFGLAKLFSKIDYYSDGYFKDQNLLDAISEVEYAGWPFGAPGGTRTDGEEAQAADEVRAV
;
A
#
# COMPACT_ATOMS: atom_id res chain seq x y z
N MET A 1 -20.87 18.90 -0.73
CA MET A 1 -20.58 18.12 0.49
C MET A 1 -21.75 18.24 1.45
N THR A 2 -22.46 17.15 1.67
CA THR A 2 -23.59 17.06 2.59
C THR A 2 -23.11 16.87 4.02
N TYR A 3 -23.89 17.34 5.01
CA TYR A 3 -23.61 17.07 6.43
C TYR A 3 -23.63 15.57 6.72
N LYS A 4 -24.55 14.84 6.07
CA LYS A 4 -24.66 13.38 6.15
C LYS A 4 -23.36 12.68 5.75
N TYR A 5 -22.76 13.08 4.62
CA TYR A 5 -21.46 12.56 4.19
C TYR A 5 -20.34 12.81 5.23
N ARG A 6 -20.29 14.01 5.83
CA ARG A 6 -19.31 14.35 6.88
C ARG A 6 -19.38 13.42 8.09
N TYR A 7 -20.58 13.06 8.53
CA TYR A 7 -20.76 12.18 9.68
C TYR A 7 -20.39 10.74 9.37
N ILE A 8 -20.81 10.22 8.21
CA ILE A 8 -20.51 8.85 7.77
C ILE A 8 -18.99 8.62 7.69
N ARG A 9 -18.26 9.49 6.98
CA ARG A 9 -16.80 9.32 6.82
C ARG A 9 -16.04 9.39 8.14
N ARG A 10 -16.53 10.19 9.10
CA ARG A 10 -15.91 10.38 10.40
C ARG A 10 -16.13 9.15 11.26
N GLU A 11 -17.38 8.70 11.36
CA GLU A 11 -17.75 7.57 12.19
C GLU A 11 -17.14 6.27 11.67
N LEU A 12 -17.10 6.07 10.35
CA LEU A 12 -16.44 4.91 9.77
C LEU A 12 -14.93 4.88 10.07
N TYR A 13 -14.29 6.05 10.02
CA TYR A 13 -12.87 6.17 10.37
C TYR A 13 -12.62 5.92 11.86
N GLU A 14 -13.47 6.46 12.75
CA GLU A 14 -13.35 6.30 14.21
C GLU A 14 -13.68 4.87 14.66
N ALA A 15 -14.69 4.23 14.06
CA ALA A 15 -15.04 2.83 14.33
C ALA A 15 -13.93 1.87 13.87
N ASN A 16 -13.17 2.25 12.83
CA ASN A 16 -12.02 1.52 12.29
C ASN A 16 -12.27 -0.01 12.18
N PRO A 17 -13.27 -0.44 11.40
CA PRO A 17 -13.60 -1.86 11.28
C PRO A 17 -12.44 -2.68 10.68
N ALA A 18 -11.53 -2.03 9.96
CA ALA A 18 -10.36 -2.66 9.33
C ALA A 18 -9.22 -2.99 10.30
N LYS A 19 -9.34 -2.63 11.59
CA LYS A 19 -8.24 -2.77 12.58
C LYS A 19 -7.70 -4.21 12.66
N ARG A 20 -8.57 -5.21 12.60
CA ARG A 20 -8.18 -6.63 12.65
C ARG A 20 -7.57 -7.11 11.34
N LEU A 21 -8.12 -6.72 10.19
CA LEU A 21 -7.53 -7.08 8.89
C LEU A 21 -6.13 -6.51 8.67
N LYS A 22 -5.86 -5.31 9.21
CA LYS A 22 -4.57 -4.64 9.05
C LYS A 22 -3.56 -5.03 10.13
N SER A 23 -3.85 -6.04 10.96
CA SER A 23 -2.87 -6.50 11.96
C SER A 23 -1.69 -7.18 11.28
N PHE A 24 -0.49 -6.67 11.56
CA PHE A 24 0.75 -7.33 11.13
C PHE A 24 0.96 -8.60 11.95
N ARG A 25 1.54 -9.62 11.31
CA ARG A 25 1.97 -10.85 11.99
C ARG A 25 3.00 -10.51 13.07
N SER A 26 2.81 -11.06 14.26
CA SER A 26 3.85 -11.02 15.29
C SER A 26 5.03 -11.93 14.91
N PRO A 27 6.25 -11.66 15.40
CA PRO A 27 7.40 -12.55 15.18
C PRO A 27 7.16 -13.99 15.65
N SER A 28 6.38 -14.14 16.73
CA SER A 28 5.94 -15.44 17.28
C SER A 28 4.94 -16.18 16.39
N GLU A 29 4.06 -15.47 15.69
CA GLU A 29 3.18 -16.09 14.70
C GLU A 29 3.98 -16.52 13.48
N MET A 30 4.93 -15.68 13.03
CA MET A 30 5.75 -15.94 11.86
C MET A 30 6.64 -17.18 12.05
N SER A 31 7.22 -17.38 13.24
CA SER A 31 8.03 -18.57 13.55
C SER A 31 7.23 -19.87 13.57
N ARG A 32 5.94 -19.82 13.96
CA ARG A 32 5.03 -20.97 13.93
C ARG A 32 4.51 -21.28 12.53
N LEU A 33 4.40 -20.27 11.67
CA LEU A 33 3.80 -20.38 10.34
C LEU A 33 4.80 -20.88 9.29
N ILE A 34 6.06 -20.43 9.36
CA ILE A 34 7.11 -20.72 8.37
C ILE A 34 7.84 -22.02 8.71
N ARG A 35 8.07 -22.87 7.70
CA ARG A 35 8.83 -24.10 7.88
C ARG A 35 10.31 -23.82 8.21
N TRP A 36 10.88 -24.61 9.12
CA TRP A 36 12.28 -24.47 9.56
C TRP A 36 13.34 -24.36 8.44
N PRO A 37 13.27 -25.12 7.32
CA PRO A 37 14.28 -25.01 6.25
C PRO A 37 14.37 -23.60 5.64
N LEU A 38 13.28 -22.84 5.64
CA LEU A 38 13.26 -21.48 5.12
C LEU A 38 13.82 -20.47 6.11
N TRP A 39 13.70 -20.72 7.41
CA TRP A 39 14.42 -19.94 8.41
C TRP A 39 15.93 -20.07 8.23
N VAL A 40 16.42 -21.28 8.00
CA VAL A 40 17.84 -21.54 7.72
C VAL A 40 18.28 -20.82 6.44
N MET A 41 17.48 -20.92 5.36
CA MET A 41 17.77 -20.23 4.10
C MET A 41 17.76 -18.69 4.26
N GLY A 42 16.80 -18.14 5.00
CA GLY A 42 16.67 -16.70 5.23
C GLY A 42 17.82 -16.14 6.07
N ILE A 43 18.11 -16.76 7.21
CA ILE A 43 19.23 -16.36 8.07
C ILE A 43 20.56 -16.52 7.31
N GLY A 44 20.74 -17.63 6.61
CA GLY A 44 21.92 -17.87 5.77
C GLY A 44 22.10 -16.81 4.69
N GLY A 45 21.02 -16.41 4.02
CA GLY A 45 21.03 -15.34 3.02
C GLY A 45 21.39 -13.96 3.61
N ILE A 46 20.87 -13.64 4.81
CA ILE A 46 21.23 -12.40 5.52
C ILE A 46 22.71 -12.41 5.90
N CYS A 47 23.22 -13.50 6.48
CA CYS A 47 24.64 -13.61 6.82
C CYS A 47 25.53 -13.50 5.58
N LEU A 48 25.14 -14.12 4.48
CA LEU A 48 25.86 -14.09 3.21
C LEU A 48 25.92 -12.67 2.61
N THR A 49 24.81 -11.94 2.65
CA THR A 49 24.73 -10.56 2.13
C THR A 49 25.52 -9.58 3.00
N VAL A 50 25.48 -9.71 4.32
CA VAL A 50 26.31 -8.93 5.24
C VAL A 50 27.80 -9.21 5.01
N TYR A 51 28.17 -10.47 4.81
CA TYR A 51 29.55 -10.85 4.50
C TYR A 51 30.02 -10.31 3.14
N LEU A 52 29.15 -10.32 2.12
CA LEU A 52 29.44 -9.71 0.82
C LEU A 52 29.66 -8.20 0.93
N LEU A 53 28.81 -7.49 1.69
CA LEU A 53 28.97 -6.06 1.96
C LEU A 53 30.30 -5.75 2.66
N TRP A 54 30.67 -6.57 3.65
CA TRP A 54 31.96 -6.46 4.32
C TRP A 54 33.14 -6.65 3.35
N LEU A 55 33.07 -7.65 2.48
CA LEU A 55 34.11 -7.91 1.47
C LEU A 55 34.21 -6.79 0.44
N LEU A 56 33.09 -6.22 -0.01
CA LEU A 56 33.09 -5.07 -0.91
C LEU A 56 33.77 -3.85 -0.29
N PHE A 57 33.64 -3.66 1.03
CA PHE A 57 34.27 -2.54 1.73
C PHE A 57 35.76 -2.77 2.02
N THR A 58 36.15 -3.99 2.36
CA THR A 58 37.51 -4.32 2.83
C THR A 58 38.43 -4.86 1.75
N MET A 59 37.90 -5.64 0.79
CA MET A 59 38.66 -6.34 -0.25
C MET A 59 37.88 -6.41 -1.57
N PRO A 60 37.62 -5.25 -2.23
CA PRO A 60 36.72 -5.16 -3.39
C PRO A 60 37.18 -5.94 -4.62
N GLN A 61 38.48 -6.23 -4.75
CA GLN A 61 39.05 -6.98 -5.89
C GLN A 61 39.15 -8.49 -5.62
N SER A 62 38.64 -8.99 -4.49
CA SER A 62 38.68 -10.42 -4.18
C SER A 62 37.87 -11.23 -5.20
N PRO A 63 38.40 -12.36 -5.73
CA PRO A 63 37.66 -13.23 -6.65
C PRO A 63 36.44 -13.89 -6.00
N LEU A 64 36.30 -13.80 -4.67
CA LEU A 64 35.12 -14.29 -3.94
C LEU A 64 33.88 -13.40 -4.16
N VAL A 65 34.06 -12.11 -4.41
CA VAL A 65 32.95 -11.15 -4.62
C VAL A 65 32.00 -11.59 -5.74
N PRO A 66 32.47 -11.88 -6.98
CA PRO A 66 31.57 -12.33 -8.05
C PRO A 66 30.92 -13.68 -7.74
N VAL A 67 31.65 -14.62 -7.13
CA VAL A 67 31.13 -15.96 -6.78
C VAL A 67 29.99 -15.85 -5.77
N LEU A 68 30.17 -15.11 -4.69
CA LEU A 68 29.16 -14.90 -3.67
C LEU A 68 27.95 -14.10 -4.21
N SER A 69 28.19 -13.15 -5.12
CA SER A 69 27.13 -12.40 -5.79
C SER A 69 26.22 -13.31 -6.63
N VAL A 70 26.81 -14.26 -7.37
CA VAL A 70 26.04 -15.26 -8.14
C VAL A 70 25.23 -16.16 -7.21
N ILE A 71 25.79 -16.59 -6.07
CA ILE A 71 25.08 -17.41 -5.07
C ILE A 71 23.88 -16.65 -4.50
N VAL A 72 24.03 -15.37 -4.14
CA VAL A 72 22.93 -14.52 -3.66
C VAL A 72 21.84 -14.38 -4.72
N LEU A 73 22.21 -14.23 -5.99
CA LEU A 73 21.27 -14.13 -7.11
C LEU A 73 20.48 -15.43 -7.29
N PHE A 74 21.14 -16.58 -7.24
CA PHE A 74 20.46 -17.89 -7.30
C PHE A 74 19.53 -18.14 -6.10
N LEU A 75 19.95 -17.78 -4.88
CA LEU A 75 19.09 -17.88 -3.70
C LEU A 75 17.85 -16.99 -3.80
N SER A 76 18.02 -15.77 -4.33
CA SER A 76 16.91 -14.83 -4.55
C SER A 76 15.92 -15.35 -5.61
N LEU A 77 16.46 -15.92 -6.69
CA LEU A 77 15.66 -16.54 -7.74
C LEU A 77 14.90 -17.77 -7.22
N ALA A 78 15.56 -18.64 -6.46
CA ALA A 78 14.94 -19.82 -5.84
C ALA A 78 13.83 -19.43 -4.85
N ALA A 79 14.04 -18.37 -4.06
CA ALA A 79 13.01 -17.83 -3.17
C ALA A 79 11.80 -17.30 -3.94
N SER A 80 12.02 -16.70 -5.13
CA SER A 80 10.96 -16.14 -5.97
C SER A 80 10.06 -17.22 -6.61
N PHE A 81 10.60 -18.43 -6.83
CA PHE A 81 9.83 -19.57 -7.33
C PHE A 81 9.18 -20.41 -6.21
N SER A 82 9.44 -20.08 -4.94
CA SER A 82 8.88 -20.82 -3.81
C SER A 82 7.37 -20.59 -3.72
N ARG A 83 6.59 -21.66 -3.88
CA ARG A 83 5.13 -21.63 -3.73
C ARG A 83 4.73 -21.64 -2.26
N GLU A 84 3.55 -21.11 -1.93
CA GLU A 84 3.04 -21.03 -0.54
C GLU A 84 3.09 -22.38 0.21
N LYS A 85 2.89 -23.50 -0.48
CA LYS A 85 2.94 -24.86 0.11
C LYS A 85 4.31 -25.24 0.67
N LEU A 86 5.39 -24.71 0.08
CA LEU A 86 6.76 -24.89 0.54
C LEU A 86 7.07 -23.92 1.69
N PHE A 87 6.39 -22.77 1.69
CA PHE A 87 6.61 -21.70 2.65
C PHE A 87 6.02 -21.96 4.03
N TYR A 88 4.76 -22.41 4.05
CA TYR A 88 3.98 -22.48 5.28
C TYR A 88 3.76 -23.91 5.77
N HIS A 89 3.54 -24.03 7.08
CA HIS A 89 2.87 -25.18 7.68
C HIS A 89 1.37 -25.12 7.33
N LEU A 90 0.92 -26.04 6.48
CA LEU A 90 -0.45 -26.03 5.91
C LEU A 90 -1.56 -25.95 6.97
N PRO A 91 -1.54 -26.73 8.08
CA PRO A 91 -2.60 -26.65 9.08
C PRO A 91 -2.64 -25.31 9.83
N ALA A 92 -1.46 -24.71 10.09
CA ALA A 92 -1.37 -23.40 10.72
C ALA A 92 -1.85 -22.30 9.77
N ARG A 93 -1.57 -22.46 8.47
CA ARG A 93 -2.01 -21.56 7.40
C ARG A 93 -3.52 -21.63 7.18
N GLU A 94 -4.11 -22.81 7.14
CA GLU A 94 -5.57 -22.99 7.02
C GLU A 94 -6.32 -22.33 8.18
N LYS A 95 -5.81 -22.47 9.40
CA LYS A 95 -6.38 -21.79 10.57
C LYS A 95 -6.30 -20.27 10.45
N GLU A 96 -5.16 -19.73 10.02
CA GLU A 96 -4.98 -18.29 9.79
C GLU A 96 -5.94 -17.79 8.70
N LEU A 97 -6.09 -18.53 7.59
CA LEU A 97 -7.03 -18.18 6.51
C LEU A 97 -8.48 -18.17 7.01
N ALA A 98 -8.88 -19.14 7.83
CA ALA A 98 -10.21 -19.17 8.44
C ALA A 98 -10.45 -18.02 9.45
N GLU A 99 -9.40 -17.56 10.12
CA GLU A 99 -9.44 -16.38 10.99
C GLU A 99 -9.56 -15.09 10.18
N GLN A 100 -8.75 -14.95 9.13
CA GLN A 100 -8.83 -13.82 8.19
C GLN A 100 -10.21 -13.72 7.52
N GLN A 101 -10.80 -14.86 7.14
CA GLN A 101 -12.14 -14.89 6.57
C GLN A 101 -13.20 -14.42 7.58
N ARG A 102 -13.08 -14.79 8.85
CA ARG A 102 -13.98 -14.33 9.91
C ARG A 102 -13.81 -12.83 10.18
N ASP A 103 -12.58 -12.36 10.26
CA ASP A 103 -12.26 -10.93 10.42
C ASP A 103 -12.78 -10.10 9.23
N TYR A 104 -12.71 -10.63 8.01
CA TYR A 104 -13.29 -10.00 6.82
C TYR A 104 -14.81 -9.87 6.91
N ILE A 105 -15.51 -10.91 7.37
CA ILE A 105 -16.96 -10.86 7.59
C ILE A 105 -17.31 -9.84 8.67
N GLU A 106 -16.56 -9.79 9.78
CA GLU A 106 -16.74 -8.82 10.87
C GLU A 106 -16.50 -7.38 10.37
N TYR A 107 -15.50 -7.18 9.53
CA TYR A 107 -15.20 -5.91 8.87
C TYR A 107 -16.37 -5.41 8.00
N LEU A 108 -16.88 -6.27 7.11
CA LEU A 108 -18.02 -5.94 6.27
C LEU A 108 -19.28 -5.63 7.10
N ALA A 109 -19.52 -6.40 8.17
CA ALA A 109 -20.61 -6.15 9.10
C ALA A 109 -20.47 -4.79 9.81
N GLY A 110 -19.25 -4.44 10.24
CA GLY A 110 -18.95 -3.15 10.85
C GLY A 110 -19.20 -1.96 9.91
N ILE A 111 -18.77 -2.06 8.64
CA ILE A 111 -19.06 -1.03 7.63
C ILE A 111 -20.57 -0.86 7.46
N ARG A 112 -21.30 -1.98 7.31
CA ARG A 112 -22.76 -1.96 7.14
C ARG A 112 -23.47 -1.34 8.33
N ALA A 113 -23.06 -1.66 9.55
CA ALA A 113 -23.66 -1.08 10.76
C ALA A 113 -23.57 0.44 10.75
N VAL A 114 -22.43 1.01 10.35
CA VAL A 114 -22.25 2.46 10.19
C VAL A 114 -23.14 3.02 9.07
N LEU A 115 -23.17 2.36 7.90
CA LEU A 115 -23.97 2.81 6.76
C LEU A 115 -25.49 2.80 7.07
N ILE A 116 -26.00 1.72 7.67
CA ILE A 116 -27.42 1.58 8.06
C ILE A 116 -27.78 2.60 9.14
N LYS A 117 -26.91 2.84 10.14
CA LYS A 117 -27.12 3.86 11.17
C LYS A 117 -27.35 5.25 10.57
N HIS A 118 -26.70 5.54 9.45
CA HIS A 118 -26.89 6.79 8.70
C HIS A 118 -27.96 6.66 7.60
N GLY A 119 -28.78 5.61 7.57
CA GLY A 119 -29.88 5.45 6.60
C GLY A 119 -29.41 5.22 5.16
N ILE A 120 -28.23 4.62 4.98
CA ILE A 120 -27.76 4.05 3.71
C ILE A 120 -28.06 2.54 3.77
N ASP A 121 -29.29 2.19 3.36
CA ASP A 121 -29.91 0.87 3.50
C ASP A 121 -30.09 0.16 2.14
N GLY A 122 -29.60 0.74 1.05
CA GLY A 122 -29.81 0.23 -0.30
C GLY A 122 -28.73 0.65 -1.28
N SER A 123 -28.61 -0.12 -2.37
CA SER A 123 -27.61 0.07 -3.43
C SER A 123 -27.68 1.44 -4.08
N GLU A 124 -28.88 2.00 -4.26
CA GLU A 124 -29.05 3.33 -4.84
C GLU A 124 -28.46 4.44 -3.95
N LYS A 125 -28.73 4.38 -2.63
CA LYS A 125 -28.19 5.33 -1.66
C LYS A 125 -26.68 5.17 -1.51
N LEU A 126 -26.17 3.93 -1.58
CA LEU A 126 -24.74 3.63 -1.59
C LEU A 126 -24.05 4.24 -2.81
N ARG A 127 -24.64 4.08 -4.01
CA ARG A 127 -24.11 4.66 -5.25
C ARG A 127 -24.06 6.19 -5.20
N LYS A 128 -25.09 6.83 -4.63
CA LYS A 128 -25.09 8.29 -4.40
C LYS A 128 -23.98 8.72 -3.45
N LEU A 129 -23.76 7.97 -2.36
CA LEU A 129 -22.67 8.22 -1.42
C LEU A 129 -21.30 8.05 -2.08
N LYS A 130 -21.13 7.00 -2.89
CA LYS A 130 -19.90 6.73 -3.66
C LYS A 130 -19.59 7.88 -4.62
N ALA A 131 -20.56 8.31 -5.41
CA ALA A 131 -20.39 9.43 -6.33
C ALA A 131 -20.04 10.75 -5.60
N GLU A 132 -20.67 11.03 -4.45
CA GLU A 132 -20.29 12.19 -3.63
C GLU A 132 -18.84 12.05 -3.11
N CYS A 133 -18.41 10.84 -2.75
CA CYS A 133 -17.04 10.57 -2.31
C CYS A 133 -16.01 10.79 -3.43
N GLU A 134 -16.24 10.19 -4.60
CA GLU A 134 -15.34 10.28 -5.77
C GLU A 134 -15.19 11.72 -6.27
N THR A 135 -16.29 12.46 -6.33
CA THR A 135 -16.25 13.88 -6.74
C THR A 135 -15.42 14.74 -5.78
N LEU A 136 -15.55 14.51 -4.48
CA LEU A 136 -14.77 15.22 -3.47
C LEU A 136 -13.30 14.81 -3.47
N LEU A 137 -13.00 13.53 -3.63
CA LEU A 137 -11.63 13.03 -3.75
C LEU A 137 -10.94 13.62 -4.99
N LYS A 138 -11.61 13.59 -6.14
CA LYS A 138 -11.07 14.17 -7.38
C LYS A 138 -10.80 15.67 -7.24
N ALA A 139 -11.72 16.43 -6.66
CA ALA A 139 -11.52 17.86 -6.41
C ALA A 139 -10.31 18.13 -5.50
N ARG A 140 -10.04 17.25 -4.53
CA ARG A 140 -8.87 17.34 -3.65
C ARG A 140 -7.59 16.96 -4.39
N GLU A 141 -7.58 15.87 -5.14
CA GLU A 141 -6.44 15.45 -5.96
C GLU A 141 -6.03 16.54 -6.96
N GLU A 142 -7.00 17.17 -7.64
CA GLU A 142 -6.74 18.28 -8.56
C GLU A 142 -6.12 19.48 -7.85
N LYS A 143 -6.59 19.81 -6.64
CA LYS A 143 -6.01 20.87 -5.80
C LYS A 143 -4.57 20.54 -5.40
N TYR A 144 -4.31 19.30 -4.97
CA TYR A 144 -2.96 18.84 -4.64
C TYR A 144 -2.03 18.82 -5.85
N ALA A 145 -2.49 18.35 -7.01
CA ALA A 145 -1.71 18.33 -8.23
C ALA A 145 -1.34 19.75 -8.69
N ARG A 146 -2.28 20.70 -8.57
CA ARG A 146 -2.02 22.12 -8.85
C ARG A 146 -0.97 22.68 -7.90
N PHE A 147 -1.10 22.44 -6.59
CA PHE A 147 -0.14 22.91 -5.60
C PHE A 147 1.26 22.31 -5.83
N HIS A 148 1.32 21.01 -6.12
CA HIS A 148 2.57 20.32 -6.43
C HIS A 148 3.23 20.86 -7.69
N ARG A 149 2.45 21.14 -8.75
CA ARG A 149 2.97 21.78 -9.97
C ARG A 149 3.55 23.16 -9.68
N VAL A 150 2.83 24.00 -8.93
CA VAL A 150 3.31 25.34 -8.55
C VAL A 150 4.61 25.26 -7.73
N ILE A 151 4.72 24.30 -6.80
CA ILE A 151 5.95 24.07 -6.04
C ILE A 151 7.08 23.64 -6.98
N ILE A 152 6.88 22.63 -7.83
CA ILE A 152 7.89 22.17 -8.78
C ILE A 152 8.34 23.33 -9.68
N ASP A 153 7.39 24.10 -10.20
CA ASP A 153 7.68 25.20 -11.12
C ASP A 153 8.52 26.29 -10.44
N MET A 154 8.15 26.66 -9.21
CA MET A 154 8.81 27.73 -8.45
C MET A 154 10.17 27.32 -7.89
N LEU A 155 10.33 26.05 -7.48
CA LEU A 155 11.51 25.60 -6.74
C LEU A 155 12.52 24.80 -7.52
N ILE A 156 12.11 24.17 -8.62
CA ILE A 156 12.99 23.35 -9.42
C ILE A 156 13.25 24.06 -10.74
N SER A 157 12.22 24.43 -11.51
CA SER A 157 12.46 24.98 -12.85
C SER A 157 13.08 26.39 -12.85
N VAL A 158 12.66 27.29 -11.97
CA VAL A 158 13.23 28.66 -11.94
C VAL A 158 14.71 28.67 -11.50
N PRO A 159 15.11 28.00 -10.39
CA PRO A 159 16.52 27.97 -10.01
C PRO A 159 17.39 27.18 -10.99
N VAL A 160 16.89 26.08 -11.58
CA VAL A 160 17.62 25.32 -12.61
C VAL A 160 17.85 26.15 -13.87
N ALA A 161 16.85 26.90 -14.34
CA ALA A 161 16.99 27.79 -15.49
C ALA A 161 17.98 28.93 -15.23
N ALA A 162 17.93 29.53 -14.02
CA ALA A 162 18.89 30.54 -13.59
C ALA A 162 20.31 29.97 -13.47
N LEU A 163 20.46 28.73 -13.00
CA LEU A 163 21.75 28.04 -12.91
C LEU A 163 22.36 27.77 -14.29
N ILE A 164 21.55 27.28 -15.24
CA ILE A 164 21.98 27.06 -16.63
C ILE A 164 22.41 28.39 -17.25
N THR A 165 21.65 29.47 -17.03
CA THR A 165 21.97 30.78 -17.59
C THR A 165 23.23 31.37 -16.95
N GLY A 166 23.43 31.16 -15.64
CA GLY A 166 24.65 31.55 -14.92
C GLY A 166 25.89 30.75 -15.35
N LEU A 167 25.75 29.44 -15.60
CA LEU A 167 26.80 28.58 -16.15
C LEU A 167 27.21 28.98 -17.57
N ILE A 168 26.27 29.49 -18.37
CA ILE A 168 26.52 29.97 -19.73
C ILE A 168 27.26 31.32 -19.73
N TYR A 169 27.06 32.18 -18.72
CA TYR A 169 27.47 33.59 -18.79
C TYR A 169 28.74 34.05 -18.03
N GLN A 170 29.28 33.39 -16.97
CA GLN A 170 30.71 33.61 -16.54
C GLN A 170 31.24 32.85 -15.29
N ASP A 171 32.57 32.65 -15.34
CA ASP A 171 33.68 32.44 -14.38
C ASP A 171 33.67 31.34 -13.29
N SER A 172 34.74 30.56 -13.31
CA SER A 172 34.85 29.14 -12.90
C SER A 172 35.02 28.85 -11.40
N GLY A 173 35.10 29.87 -10.54
CA GLY A 173 35.42 29.70 -9.12
C GLY A 173 34.24 29.80 -8.14
N VAL A 174 33.20 30.58 -8.46
CA VAL A 174 32.07 30.87 -7.54
C VAL A 174 30.91 29.87 -7.71
N VAL A 175 30.93 29.12 -8.82
CA VAL A 175 29.85 28.22 -9.27
C VAL A 175 29.57 27.05 -8.30
N PRO A 176 30.55 26.32 -7.73
CA PRO A 176 30.21 25.09 -7.00
C PRO A 176 29.52 25.35 -5.65
N VAL A 177 29.94 26.39 -4.90
CA VAL A 177 29.35 26.71 -3.59
C VAL A 177 27.96 27.32 -3.74
N ALA A 178 27.77 28.22 -4.72
CA ALA A 178 26.46 28.79 -5.02
C ALA A 178 25.49 27.71 -5.54
N THR A 179 25.97 26.81 -6.41
CA THR A 179 25.18 25.68 -6.93
C THR A 179 24.79 24.71 -5.82
N ALA A 180 25.73 24.32 -4.96
CA ALA A 180 25.45 23.44 -3.82
C ALA A 180 24.44 24.07 -2.86
N SER A 181 24.52 25.38 -2.62
CA SER A 181 23.61 26.11 -1.74
C SER A 181 22.19 26.19 -2.29
N VAL A 182 22.04 26.45 -3.59
CA VAL A 182 20.72 26.48 -4.27
C VAL A 182 20.10 25.09 -4.31
N LEU A 183 20.88 24.03 -4.56
CA LEU A 183 20.40 22.64 -4.51
C LEU A 183 19.97 22.22 -3.10
N LEU A 184 20.73 22.57 -2.07
CA LEU A 184 20.38 22.32 -0.67
C LEU A 184 19.10 23.05 -0.26
N LEU A 185 18.95 24.31 -0.67
CA LEU A 185 17.74 25.08 -0.43
C LEU A 185 16.53 24.45 -1.15
N GLY A 186 16.71 24.01 -2.40
CA GLY A 186 15.71 23.28 -3.16
C GLY A 186 15.28 21.97 -2.50
N LEU A 187 16.23 21.18 -2.01
CA LEU A 187 16.00 19.95 -1.26
C LEU A 187 15.26 20.20 0.06
N LEU A 188 15.66 21.22 0.81
CA LEU A 188 15.06 21.57 2.09
C LEU A 188 13.60 22.01 1.91
N VAL A 189 13.33 22.87 0.93
CA VAL A 189 11.97 23.32 0.65
C VAL A 189 11.12 22.24 -0.02
N PHE A 190 11.69 21.34 -0.84
CA PHE A 190 10.99 20.15 -1.32
C PHE A 190 10.60 19.22 -0.16
N GLY A 191 11.50 19.01 0.80
CA GLY A 191 11.23 18.28 2.04
C GLY A 191 10.10 18.92 2.83
N LEU A 192 10.14 20.24 3.03
CA LEU A 192 9.07 20.99 3.70
C LEU A 192 7.75 20.92 2.92
N ALA A 193 7.76 21.04 1.60
CA ALA A 193 6.58 20.93 0.76
C ALA A 193 5.93 19.55 0.87
N LYS A 194 6.72 18.46 0.85
CA LYS A 194 6.23 17.10 1.12
C LYS A 194 5.67 16.98 2.54
N LEU A 195 6.30 17.61 3.53
CA LEU A 195 5.82 17.64 4.91
C LEU A 195 4.47 18.37 5.00
N PHE A 196 4.35 19.55 4.39
CA PHE A 196 3.12 20.33 4.35
C PHE A 196 2.01 19.63 3.56
N SER A 197 2.31 18.99 2.43
CA SER A 197 1.33 18.15 1.71
C SER A 197 0.89 16.96 2.56
N LYS A 198 1.77 16.37 3.37
CA LYS A 198 1.40 15.29 4.30
C LYS A 198 0.55 15.82 5.46
N ILE A 199 0.86 17.00 5.99
CA ILE A 199 0.04 17.67 7.02
C ILE A 199 -1.33 18.02 6.45
N ASP A 200 -1.39 18.57 5.23
CA ASP A 200 -2.64 18.91 4.53
C ASP A 200 -3.46 17.65 4.21
N TYR A 201 -2.79 16.56 3.81
CA TYR A 201 -3.38 15.22 3.62
C TYR A 201 -4.09 14.71 4.88
N TYR A 202 -3.51 14.94 6.07
CA TYR A 202 -4.14 14.63 7.35
C TYR A 202 -5.12 15.71 7.85
N SER A 203 -5.00 16.98 7.44
CA SER A 203 -5.90 18.05 7.91
C SER A 203 -7.17 18.18 7.09
N ASP A 204 -7.14 17.94 5.78
CA ASP A 204 -8.33 18.09 4.92
C ASP A 204 -9.26 16.87 5.03
N GLY A 205 -8.84 15.80 5.70
CA GLY A 205 -9.64 14.58 5.85
C GLY A 205 -9.72 13.73 4.57
N TYR A 206 -8.76 13.92 3.65
CA TYR A 206 -8.62 13.14 2.42
C TYR A 206 -8.55 11.64 2.74
N PHE A 207 -7.78 11.27 3.76
CA PHE A 207 -7.68 9.90 4.24
C PHE A 207 -9.04 9.32 4.68
N LYS A 208 -9.97 10.15 5.20
CA LYS A 208 -11.32 9.69 5.61
C LYS A 208 -12.18 9.40 4.40
N ASP A 209 -12.05 10.22 3.36
CA ASP A 209 -12.78 10.03 2.10
C ASP A 209 -12.24 8.80 1.35
N GLN A 210 -10.91 8.63 1.31
CA GLN A 210 -10.28 7.44 0.74
C GLN A 210 -10.70 6.18 1.50
N ASN A 211 -10.64 6.21 2.84
CA ASN A 211 -11.09 5.08 3.67
C ASN A 211 -12.58 4.75 3.46
N LEU A 212 -13.43 5.76 3.25
CA LEU A 212 -14.84 5.57 2.92
C LEU A 212 -15.02 4.96 1.52
N LEU A 213 -14.27 5.42 0.52
CA LEU A 213 -14.34 4.89 -0.84
C LEU A 213 -13.88 3.42 -0.90
N ASP A 214 -12.78 3.09 -0.22
CA ASP A 214 -12.27 1.72 -0.12
C ASP A 214 -13.31 0.82 0.54
N ALA A 215 -13.88 1.24 1.67
CA ALA A 215 -14.92 0.48 2.38
C ALA A 215 -16.19 0.28 1.54
N ILE A 216 -16.64 1.29 0.80
CA ILE A 216 -17.80 1.16 -0.10
C ILE A 216 -17.49 0.18 -1.23
N SER A 217 -16.29 0.29 -1.83
CA SER A 217 -15.86 -0.59 -2.91
C SER A 217 -15.75 -2.05 -2.46
N GLU A 218 -15.27 -2.30 -1.24
CA GLU A 218 -15.24 -3.63 -0.63
C GLU A 218 -16.63 -4.23 -0.42
N VAL A 219 -17.60 -3.42 0.04
CA VAL A 219 -19.00 -3.88 0.20
C VAL A 219 -19.64 -4.18 -1.16
N GLU A 220 -19.37 -3.36 -2.18
CA GLU A 220 -19.83 -3.61 -3.55
C GLU A 220 -19.19 -4.88 -4.14
N TYR A 221 -17.89 -5.06 -3.97
CA TYR A 221 -17.14 -6.23 -4.46
C TYR A 221 -17.61 -7.53 -3.81
N ALA A 222 -17.89 -7.50 -2.50
CA ALA A 222 -18.40 -8.66 -1.77
C ALA A 222 -19.76 -9.16 -2.28
N GLY A 223 -20.40 -8.46 -3.22
CA GLY A 223 -21.70 -8.86 -3.77
C GLY A 223 -22.76 -8.98 -2.67
N TRP A 224 -22.56 -8.25 -1.58
CA TRP A 224 -23.37 -8.31 -0.37
C TRP A 224 -24.22 -7.04 -0.37
N PRO A 225 -25.32 -6.96 -1.17
CA PRO A 225 -26.26 -5.87 -1.03
C PRO A 225 -26.95 -5.99 0.32
N PHE A 226 -27.55 -4.89 0.78
CA PHE A 226 -28.28 -4.75 2.04
C PHE A 226 -29.56 -5.62 2.14
N GLY A 227 -29.60 -6.79 1.51
CA GLY A 227 -30.67 -7.79 1.59
C GLY A 227 -30.22 -9.03 2.37
N ALA A 228 -30.92 -9.26 3.49
CA ALA A 228 -30.96 -10.42 4.39
C ALA A 228 -29.66 -10.86 5.14
N PRO A 229 -29.73 -11.05 6.48
CA PRO A 229 -28.73 -11.82 7.21
C PRO A 229 -28.92 -13.30 6.86
N GLY A 230 -27.98 -13.88 6.12
CA GLY A 230 -28.06 -15.27 5.68
C GLY A 230 -28.45 -15.40 4.20
N GLY A 231 -27.52 -15.05 3.31
CA GLY A 231 -27.56 -15.46 1.91
C GLY A 231 -26.41 -16.43 1.68
N THR A 232 -26.71 -17.73 1.72
CA THR A 232 -25.83 -18.77 1.22
C THR A 232 -25.41 -18.40 -0.20
N ARG A 233 -24.10 -18.33 -0.41
CA ARG A 233 -23.50 -18.39 -1.73
C ARG A 233 -24.07 -19.64 -2.41
N THR A 234 -24.90 -19.46 -3.44
CA THR A 234 -25.29 -20.56 -4.32
C THR A 234 -24.07 -20.93 -5.13
N ASP A 235 -23.21 -21.77 -4.54
CA ASP A 235 -22.24 -22.58 -5.25
C ASP A 235 -23.05 -23.60 -6.08
N GLY A 236 -23.60 -23.15 -7.19
CA GLY A 236 -24.59 -23.88 -8.00
C GLY A 236 -24.31 -23.89 -9.50
N GLU A 237 -23.18 -23.34 -9.96
CA GLU A 237 -22.82 -23.35 -11.39
C GLU A 237 -21.47 -24.01 -11.71
N GLU A 238 -20.61 -24.31 -10.71
CA GLU A 238 -19.37 -25.05 -10.97
C GLU A 238 -19.52 -26.58 -10.87
N ALA A 239 -20.64 -27.08 -10.34
CA ALA A 239 -20.88 -28.53 -10.22
C ALA A 239 -21.42 -29.19 -11.50
N GLN A 240 -22.00 -28.42 -12.44
CA GLN A 240 -22.53 -28.98 -13.69
C GLN A 240 -21.48 -29.11 -14.80
N ALA A 241 -20.38 -28.35 -14.77
CA ALA A 241 -19.29 -28.50 -15.74
C ALA A 241 -18.36 -29.69 -15.44
N ALA A 242 -18.40 -30.24 -14.23
CA ALA A 242 -17.55 -31.38 -13.83
C ALA A 242 -18.19 -32.75 -14.14
N ASP A 243 -19.51 -32.83 -14.32
CA ASP A 243 -20.21 -34.09 -14.59
C ASP A 243 -20.33 -34.37 -16.11
N GLU A 244 -20.24 -33.35 -16.97
CA GLU A 244 -20.23 -33.54 -18.44
C GLU A 244 -18.87 -34.03 -18.99
N VAL A 245 -17.77 -33.85 -18.24
CA VAL A 245 -16.43 -34.32 -18.65
C VAL A 245 -16.16 -35.76 -18.20
N ARG A 246 -17.03 -36.37 -17.39
CA ARG A 246 -16.93 -37.78 -16.96
C ARG A 246 -17.78 -38.75 -17.78
N ALA A 247 -18.57 -38.26 -18.74
CA ALA A 247 -19.47 -39.05 -19.57
C ALA A 247 -19.02 -39.18 -21.05
N VAL A 248 -17.73 -39.04 -21.34
CA VAL A 248 -17.12 -39.37 -22.64
C VAL A 248 -15.94 -40.30 -22.47
#